data_AF-A0A2R7LNZ5-F1
#
_entry.id   AF-A0A2R7LNZ5-F1
#
_cell.length_a   1.000
_cell.length_b   1.000
_cell.length_c   1.000
_cell.angle_alpha   90.00
_cell.angle_beta   90.00
_cell.angle_gamma   90.00
#
_symmetry.space_group_name_H-M   'P 1'
#
loop_
_entity.id
_entity.type
_entity.pdbx_description
1 polymer ?
#
loop_
_entity_poly.entity_id
_entity_poly.type
_entity_poly.pdbx_seq_one_letter_code
_entity_poly.pdbx_strand_id
1 'polypeptide(L)'
;MEKALLIQLLGSAVAISALVGLAAWARIARPTPPLDSAGLNALLAEEFPDHRPSAVWISADGAGALARDGDQVLVLWRRGDGYIARDTRWSAVAAATPQQGKLKLVLADAAPVFSVTGPVWPPQELAA
;
A
#
# COMPACT_ATOMS: atom_id res chain seq x y z
N MET A 1 -19.19 -20.63 46.56
CA MET A 1 -17.99 -20.21 45.77
C MET A 1 -18.05 -20.71 44.33
N GLU A 2 -18.28 -22.01 44.06
CA GLU A 2 -18.35 -22.56 42.69
C GLU A 2 -19.33 -21.87 41.75
N LYS A 3 -20.56 -21.55 42.20
CA LYS A 3 -21.56 -20.91 41.33
C LYS A 3 -21.15 -19.53 40.84
N ALA A 4 -20.49 -18.75 41.71
CA ALA A 4 -20.00 -17.42 41.34
C ALA A 4 -18.87 -17.51 40.31
N LEU A 5 -17.96 -18.47 40.47
CA LEU A 5 -16.89 -18.75 39.51
C LEU A 5 -17.45 -19.22 38.15
N LEU A 6 -18.45 -20.09 38.15
CA LEU A 6 -19.15 -20.55 36.94
C LEU A 6 -19.86 -19.40 36.21
N ILE A 7 -20.57 -18.54 36.94
CA ILE A 7 -21.25 -17.37 36.36
C ILE A 7 -20.24 -16.38 35.78
N GLN A 8 -19.14 -16.12 36.47
CA GLN A 8 -18.07 -15.25 35.98
C GLN A 8 -17.40 -15.83 34.73
N LEU A 9 -17.14 -17.14 34.71
CA LEU A 9 -16.54 -17.82 33.56
C LEU A 9 -17.45 -17.73 32.32
N LEU A 10 -18.74 -18.06 32.49
CA LEU A 10 -19.73 -17.96 31.42
C LEU A 10 -19.90 -16.53 30.93
N GLY A 11 -20.01 -15.56 31.84
CA GLY A 11 -20.11 -14.14 31.49
C GLY A 11 -18.90 -13.64 30.71
N SER A 12 -17.69 -14.02 31.14
CA SER A 12 -16.44 -13.65 30.47
C SER A 12 -16.32 -14.32 29.11
N ALA A 13 -16.68 -15.61 28.99
CA ALA A 13 -16.66 -16.33 27.72
C ALA A 13 -17.61 -15.72 26.70
N VAL A 14 -18.82 -15.30 27.11
CA VAL A 14 -19.78 -14.61 26.25
C VAL A 14 -19.23 -13.25 25.80
N ALA A 15 -18.71 -12.46 26.73
CA ALA A 15 -18.14 -11.14 26.43
C ALA A 15 -16.95 -11.24 25.46
N ILE A 16 -16.02 -12.17 25.69
CA ILE A 16 -14.88 -12.41 24.82
C ILE A 16 -15.35 -12.91 23.45
N SER A 17 -16.29 -13.84 23.39
CA SER A 17 -16.83 -14.35 22.12
C SER A 17 -17.52 -13.26 21.32
N ALA A 18 -18.25 -12.36 21.98
CA ALA A 18 -18.86 -11.20 21.33
C ALA A 18 -17.81 -10.24 20.77
N LEU A 19 -16.74 -9.95 21.53
CA LEU A 19 -15.64 -9.10 21.07
C LEU A 19 -14.87 -9.73 19.90
N VAL A 20 -14.60 -11.04 19.95
CA VAL A 20 -13.96 -11.78 18.85
C VAL A 20 -14.85 -11.78 17.60
N GLY A 21 -16.15 -12.01 17.77
CA GLY A 21 -17.12 -11.95 16.67
C GLY A 21 -17.19 -10.57 16.02
N LEU A 22 -17.24 -9.50 16.83
CA LEU A 22 -17.20 -8.12 16.36
C LEU A 22 -15.89 -7.78 15.65
N ALA A 23 -14.75 -8.19 16.20
CA ALA A 23 -13.44 -7.97 15.59
C ALA A 23 -13.32 -8.73 14.26
N ALA A 24 -13.81 -9.98 14.19
CA ALA A 24 -13.83 -10.76 12.95
C ALA A 24 -14.75 -10.13 11.89
N TRP A 25 -15.91 -9.61 12.30
CA TRP A 25 -16.82 -8.88 11.43
C TRP A 25 -16.20 -7.57 10.90
N ALA A 26 -15.55 -6.80 11.76
CA ALA A 26 -14.84 -5.58 11.38
C ALA A 26 -13.62 -5.86 10.48
N ARG A 27 -13.01 -7.04 10.61
CA ARG A 27 -11.88 -7.51 9.81
C ARG A 27 -12.30 -8.26 8.54
N ILE A 28 -13.56 -8.18 8.11
CA ILE A 28 -13.93 -8.56 6.74
C ILE A 28 -13.21 -7.58 5.81
N ALA A 29 -12.00 -7.97 5.42
CA ALA A 29 -11.10 -7.24 4.55
C ALA A 29 -11.88 -6.80 3.32
N ARG A 30 -12.08 -5.48 3.17
CA ARG A 30 -12.63 -4.96 1.94
C ARG A 30 -11.54 -5.11 0.88
N PRO A 31 -11.82 -5.80 -0.25
CA PRO A 31 -10.83 -5.92 -1.31
C PRO A 31 -10.40 -4.51 -1.73
N THR A 32 -9.11 -4.20 -1.58
CA THR A 32 -8.55 -2.98 -2.16
C THR A 32 -8.52 -3.19 -3.67
N PRO A 33 -9.35 -2.46 -4.45
CA PRO A 33 -9.33 -2.59 -5.89
C PRO A 33 -7.96 -2.18 -6.45
N PRO A 34 -7.55 -2.72 -7.62
CA PRO A 34 -6.36 -2.25 -8.30
C PRO A 34 -6.40 -0.73 -8.50
N LEU A 35 -5.24 -0.09 -8.35
CA LEU A 35 -5.11 1.35 -8.46
C LEU A 35 -5.33 1.77 -9.92
N ASP A 36 -6.24 2.72 -10.12
CA ASP A 36 -6.44 3.42 -11.38
C ASP A 36 -5.97 4.88 -11.26
N SER A 37 -6.06 5.64 -12.36
CA SER A 37 -5.62 7.03 -12.38
C SER A 37 -6.41 7.92 -11.41
N ALA A 38 -7.71 7.66 -11.22
CA ALA A 38 -8.53 8.45 -10.31
C ALA A 38 -8.17 8.18 -8.84
N GLY A 39 -7.99 6.92 -8.47
CA GLY A 39 -7.56 6.49 -7.16
C GLY A 39 -6.15 6.97 -6.83
N LEU A 40 -5.22 6.93 -7.80
CA LEU A 40 -3.88 7.48 -7.61
C LEU A 40 -3.94 8.98 -7.30
N ASN A 41 -4.70 9.75 -8.08
CA ASN A 41 -4.82 11.19 -7.86
C ASN A 41 -5.45 11.51 -6.50
N ALA A 42 -6.44 10.74 -6.06
CA ALA A 42 -7.03 10.90 -4.73
C ALA A 42 -6.00 10.63 -3.62
N LEU A 43 -5.24 9.54 -3.72
CA LEU A 43 -4.20 9.20 -2.74
C LEU A 43 -3.06 10.24 -2.72
N LEU A 44 -2.66 10.76 -3.88
CA LEU A 44 -1.65 11.81 -3.95
C LEU A 44 -2.13 13.11 -3.28
N ALA A 45 -3.39 13.48 -3.48
CA ALA A 45 -3.97 14.67 -2.84
C ALA A 45 -4.09 14.53 -1.32
N GLU A 46 -4.32 13.31 -0.81
CA GLU A 46 -4.44 13.02 0.62
C GLU A 46 -3.07 12.90 1.31
N GLU A 47 -2.17 12.09 0.77
CA GLU A 47 -0.88 11.79 1.40
C GLU A 47 0.19 12.86 1.13
N PHE A 48 0.06 13.60 0.02
CA PHE A 48 1.05 14.59 -0.44
C PHE A 48 0.40 15.88 -0.96
N PRO A 49 -0.37 16.61 -0.12
CA PRO A 49 -1.17 17.75 -0.55
C PRO A 49 -0.35 18.90 -1.16
N ASP A 50 0.92 19.02 -0.78
CA ASP A 50 1.84 20.08 -1.23
C ASP A 50 2.64 19.71 -2.48
N HIS A 51 2.56 18.45 -2.93
CA HIS A 51 3.33 17.96 -4.08
C HIS A 51 2.53 18.02 -5.37
N ARG A 52 3.22 18.26 -6.48
CA ARG A 52 2.62 18.28 -7.83
C ARG A 52 3.50 17.47 -8.77
N PRO A 53 3.38 16.13 -8.74
CA PRO A 53 4.19 15.26 -9.56
C PRO A 53 4.08 15.62 -11.04
N SER A 54 5.21 15.74 -11.71
CA SER A 54 5.28 16.01 -13.16
C SER A 54 4.98 14.76 -13.98
N ALA A 55 5.15 13.58 -13.38
CA ALA A 55 5.04 12.29 -14.02
C ALA A 55 4.48 11.25 -13.06
N VAL A 56 3.65 10.33 -13.57
CA VAL A 56 3.06 9.24 -12.80
C VAL A 56 3.14 7.94 -13.58
N TRP A 57 3.34 6.83 -12.87
CA TRP A 57 3.35 5.47 -13.41
C TRP A 57 2.61 4.54 -12.46
N ILE A 58 1.71 3.71 -12.99
CA ILE A 58 0.99 2.70 -12.22
C ILE A 58 1.55 1.31 -12.55
N SER A 59 1.80 0.52 -11.52
CA SER A 59 2.22 -0.88 -11.65
C SER A 59 1.23 -1.68 -12.49
N ALA A 60 1.72 -2.63 -13.29
CA ALA A 60 0.92 -3.41 -14.22
C ALA A 60 -0.23 -4.21 -13.57
N ASP A 61 -0.08 -4.54 -12.30
CA ASP A 61 -1.08 -5.23 -11.47
C ASP A 61 -1.97 -4.28 -10.66
N GLY A 62 -1.77 -2.96 -10.78
CA GLY A 62 -2.42 -1.93 -9.99
C GLY A 62 -2.12 -2.01 -8.49
N ALA A 63 -1.12 -2.80 -8.06
CA ALA A 63 -0.77 -2.95 -6.66
C ALA A 63 0.06 -1.77 -6.11
N GLY A 64 0.42 -0.81 -6.94
CA GLY A 64 1.17 0.38 -6.53
C GLY A 64 1.40 1.35 -7.68
N ALA A 65 2.02 2.47 -7.36
CA ALA A 65 2.34 3.53 -8.29
C ALA A 65 3.58 4.31 -7.83
N LEU A 66 4.19 5.00 -8.79
CA LEU A 66 5.27 5.95 -8.58
C LEU A 66 4.82 7.29 -9.17
N ALA A 67 5.06 8.37 -8.45
CA ALA A 67 4.79 9.72 -8.92
C ALA A 67 6.05 10.56 -8.72
N ARG A 68 6.66 11.03 -9.81
CA ARG A 68 7.90 11.79 -9.79
C ARG A 68 7.60 13.28 -9.66
N ASP A 69 8.24 13.92 -8.69
CA ASP A 69 8.21 15.36 -8.43
C ASP A 69 9.66 15.87 -8.37
N GLY A 70 10.20 16.26 -9.55
CA GLY A 70 11.59 16.65 -9.69
C GLY A 70 12.59 15.52 -9.39
N ASP A 71 13.41 15.68 -8.35
CA ASP A 71 14.36 14.67 -7.86
C ASP A 71 13.76 13.76 -6.77
N GLN A 72 12.50 13.99 -6.38
CA GLN A 72 11.78 13.15 -5.44
C GLN A 72 10.80 12.25 -6.19
N VAL A 73 10.54 11.08 -5.64
CA VAL A 73 9.53 10.13 -6.11
C VAL A 73 8.67 9.74 -4.94
N LEU A 74 7.37 9.97 -5.09
CA LEU A 74 6.34 9.49 -4.20
C LEU A 74 6.01 8.04 -4.61
N VAL A 75 6.15 7.13 -3.67
CA VAL A 75 6.05 5.68 -3.85
C VAL A 75 4.83 5.21 -3.08
N LEU A 76 3.83 4.69 -3.80
CA LEU A 76 2.61 4.14 -3.23
C LEU A 76 2.54 2.64 -3.49
N TRP A 77 2.27 1.82 -2.49
CA TRP A 77 2.06 0.39 -2.69
C TRP A 77 1.01 -0.17 -1.73
N ARG A 78 0.33 -1.22 -2.17
CA ARG A 78 -0.69 -1.89 -1.39
C ARG A 78 -0.06 -2.68 -0.25
N ARG A 79 -0.57 -2.49 0.97
CA ARG A 79 -0.23 -3.29 2.15
C ARG A 79 -1.50 -3.55 2.97
N GLY A 80 -1.88 -4.82 3.09
CA GLY A 80 -3.14 -5.20 3.71
C GLY A 80 -4.33 -4.68 2.90
N ASP A 81 -5.18 -3.90 3.56
CA ASP A 81 -6.45 -3.39 3.01
C ASP A 81 -6.35 -1.95 2.47
N GLY A 82 -5.14 -1.39 2.39
CA GLY A 82 -4.91 -0.03 1.91
C GLY A 82 -3.59 0.15 1.19
N TYR A 83 -3.28 1.41 0.87
CA TYR A 83 -2.02 1.83 0.29
C TYR A 83 -1.16 2.52 1.35
N ILE A 84 0.15 2.34 1.25
CA ILE A 84 1.14 3.09 2.02
C ILE A 84 1.90 3.98 1.08
N ALA A 85 2.14 5.20 1.51
CA ALA A 85 2.92 6.20 0.81
C ALA A 85 4.27 6.44 1.50
N ARG A 86 5.33 6.55 0.70
CA ARG A 86 6.67 7.00 1.11
C ARG A 86 7.26 7.85 0.00
N ASP A 87 8.34 8.56 0.30
CA ASP A 87 9.14 9.23 -0.70
C ASP A 87 10.56 8.66 -0.77
N THR A 88 11.21 8.85 -1.91
CA THR A 88 12.62 8.53 -2.12
C THR A 88 13.20 9.41 -3.22
N ARG A 89 14.51 9.30 -3.47
CA ARG A 89 15.18 10.02 -4.55
C ARG A 89 14.94 9.34 -5.90
N TRP A 90 14.74 10.15 -6.94
CA TRP A 90 14.63 9.68 -8.31
C TRP A 90 15.83 8.84 -8.74
N SER A 91 17.04 9.27 -8.37
CA SER A 91 18.27 8.52 -8.65
C SER A 91 18.23 7.07 -8.15
N ALA A 92 17.62 6.79 -6.99
CA ALA A 92 17.48 5.44 -6.47
C ALA A 92 16.46 4.60 -7.25
N VAL A 93 15.38 5.24 -7.73
CA VAL A 93 14.32 4.58 -8.53
C VAL A 93 14.80 4.31 -9.95
N ALA A 94 15.46 5.28 -10.58
CA ALA A 94 15.97 5.18 -11.94
C ALA A 94 17.10 4.15 -12.06
N ALA A 95 17.93 4.01 -11.02
CA ALA A 95 19.01 3.02 -10.98
C ALA A 95 18.53 1.59 -10.67
N ALA A 96 17.26 1.41 -10.29
CA ALA A 96 16.73 0.09 -9.97
C ALA A 96 16.50 -0.74 -11.24
N THR A 97 16.81 -2.04 -11.18
CA THR A 97 16.72 -2.93 -12.34
C THR A 97 15.56 -3.91 -12.14
N PRO A 98 14.52 -3.89 -13.00
CA PRO A 98 13.50 -4.92 -12.98
C PRO A 98 14.09 -6.30 -13.28
N GLN A 99 13.64 -7.31 -12.55
CA GLN A 99 13.98 -8.71 -12.77
C GLN A 99 12.69 -9.51 -12.95
N GLN A 100 12.59 -10.27 -14.04
CA GLN A 100 11.42 -11.11 -14.33
C GLN A 100 10.09 -10.34 -14.29
N GLY A 101 10.06 -9.13 -14.87
CA GLY A 101 8.87 -8.27 -14.88
C GLY A 101 8.49 -7.68 -13.52
N LYS A 102 9.39 -7.73 -12.53
CA LYS A 102 9.18 -7.16 -11.21
C LYS A 102 10.29 -6.16 -10.87
N LEU A 103 9.91 -4.99 -10.40
CA LEU A 103 10.81 -3.98 -9.84
C LEU A 103 10.71 -4.01 -8.33
N LYS A 104 11.81 -4.37 -7.66
CA LYS A 104 11.92 -4.21 -6.21
C LYS A 104 12.61 -2.89 -5.90
N LEU A 105 11.94 -2.02 -5.15
CA LEU A 105 12.55 -0.81 -4.60
C LEU A 105 12.92 -1.05 -3.14
N VAL A 106 14.06 -0.51 -2.71
CA VAL A 106 14.48 -0.53 -1.31
C VAL A 106 14.33 0.87 -0.75
N LEU A 107 13.42 1.02 0.21
CA LEU A 107 13.17 2.25 0.95
C LEU A 107 13.78 2.13 2.35
N ALA A 108 13.70 3.19 3.15
CA ALA A 108 14.25 3.19 4.51
C ALA A 108 13.59 2.15 5.44
N ASP A 109 12.28 1.93 5.29
CA ASP A 109 11.48 1.08 6.19
C ASP A 109 10.73 -0.06 5.47
N ALA A 110 10.86 -0.16 4.14
CA ALA A 110 10.11 -1.10 3.32
C ALA A 110 10.87 -1.49 2.04
N ALA A 111 10.44 -2.60 1.43
CA ALA A 111 10.94 -3.02 0.12
C ALA A 111 9.80 -3.43 -0.82
N PRO A 112 8.99 -2.46 -1.32
CA PRO A 112 7.86 -2.76 -2.19
C PRO A 112 8.30 -3.36 -3.53
N VAL A 113 7.42 -4.19 -4.10
CA VAL A 113 7.63 -4.85 -5.39
C VAL A 113 6.51 -4.44 -6.32
N PHE A 114 6.88 -3.95 -7.50
CA PHE A 114 5.96 -3.49 -8.54
C PHE A 114 6.06 -4.40 -9.76
N SER A 115 4.93 -4.64 -10.41
CA SER A 115 4.88 -5.35 -11.68
C SER A 115 5.15 -4.36 -12.81
N VAL A 116 6.12 -4.66 -13.67
CA VAL A 116 6.55 -3.81 -14.78
C VAL A 116 6.18 -4.48 -16.11
N THR A 117 5.49 -3.74 -16.98
CA THR A 117 5.22 -4.15 -18.35
C THR A 117 6.16 -3.40 -19.29
N GLY A 118 7.15 -4.10 -19.84
CA GLY A 118 8.05 -3.55 -20.84
C GLY A 118 9.50 -3.98 -20.63
N PRO A 119 10.32 -3.92 -21.69
CA PRO A 119 11.74 -4.29 -21.61
C PRO A 119 12.64 -3.17 -21.07
N VAL A 120 12.14 -1.93 -20.97
CA VAL A 120 12.94 -0.75 -20.63
C VAL A 120 12.47 -0.13 -19.31
N TRP A 121 13.43 0.16 -18.43
CA TRP A 121 13.23 0.89 -17.19
C TRP A 121 14.20 2.07 -17.11
N PRO A 122 13.76 3.23 -16.58
CA PRO A 122 12.38 3.59 -16.25
C PRO A 122 11.50 3.77 -17.50
N PRO A 123 10.17 3.60 -17.40
CA PRO A 123 9.25 3.84 -18.50
C PRO A 123 9.22 5.33 -18.88
N GLN A 124 8.90 5.62 -20.15
CA GLN A 124 8.98 6.97 -20.70
C GLN A 124 8.12 7.99 -19.93
N GLU A 125 6.93 7.57 -19.50
CA GLU A 125 6.02 8.39 -18.68
C GLU A 125 6.60 8.82 -17.33
N LEU A 126 7.60 8.09 -16.80
CA LEU A 126 8.27 8.42 -15.54
C LEU A 126 9.61 9.15 -15.76
N ALA A 127 10.24 8.93 -16.93
CA ALA A 127 11.52 9.52 -17.29
C ALA A 127 11.41 10.96 -17.81
N ALA A 128 10.24 11.35 -18.31
CA ALA A 128 9.92 12.72 -18.75
C ALA A 128 10.07 13.75 -17.61
#